data_AF-A0AA42IV51-F1
#
_entry.id   AF-A0AA42IV51-F1
#
_cell.length_a   1.000
_cell.length_b   1.000
_cell.length_c   1.000
_cell.angle_alpha   90.00
_cell.angle_beta   90.00
_cell.angle_gamma   90.00
#
_symmetry.space_group_name_H-M   'P 1'
#
loop_
_entity.id
_entity.type
_entity.pdbx_description
1 polymer ?
#
loop_
_entity_poly.entity_id
_entity_poly.type
_entity_poly.pdbx_seq_one_letter_code
_entity_poly.pdbx_strand_id
1 'polypeptide(L)'
;MRCKALLRHAFFWSLGLFVGLSPMAFAEAVSPQEQIQIHASRATSSLMLLRGEGFQKTHQQRLEADLAALAGAMQSLPQGSAELTIAHQALVTQLRNGVSYGPGDENVPWRFPEDLSRALRDFLSTARALPGAEGQSELAAKVEYLSVQYLSRSYLGTFEIAREQPGTYLGQDERLLLPAIDSELQALKDQSDPQVTKLQTRWSYLRAALADMNSQSNTLQSVSGRPFAPITVDRHARSMTAQWMAMF
;
A
#
# COMPACT_ATOMS: atom_id res chain seq x y z
N MET A 1 -23.15 -0.65 -63.54
CA MET A 1 -23.22 -0.15 -62.15
C MET A 1 -23.01 -1.27 -61.13
N ARG A 2 -21.82 -1.89 -61.05
CA ARG A 2 -21.62 -3.12 -60.25
C ARG A 2 -20.25 -3.25 -59.55
N CYS A 3 -19.48 -2.16 -59.42
CA CYS A 3 -18.16 -2.18 -58.77
C CYS A 3 -18.05 -1.33 -57.48
N LYS A 4 -19.09 -0.58 -57.09
CA LYS A 4 -19.03 0.29 -55.91
C LYS A 4 -19.41 -0.40 -54.58
N ALA A 5 -20.02 -1.58 -54.62
CA ALA A 5 -20.51 -2.27 -53.42
C ALA A 5 -19.44 -3.11 -52.70
N LEU A 6 -18.46 -3.65 -53.44
CA LEU A 6 -17.43 -4.55 -52.90
C LEU A 6 -16.33 -3.81 -52.12
N LEU A 7 -15.96 -2.59 -52.52
CA LEU A 7 -14.95 -1.79 -51.80
C LEU A 7 -15.41 -1.33 -50.41
N ARG A 8 -16.73 -1.18 -50.21
CA ARG A 8 -17.29 -0.68 -48.95
C ARG A 8 -17.31 -1.74 -47.85
N HIS A 9 -17.27 -3.02 -48.20
CA HIS A 9 -17.26 -4.13 -47.23
C HIS A 9 -15.83 -4.52 -46.80
N ALA A 10 -14.83 -4.26 -47.64
CA ALA A 10 -13.41 -4.44 -47.27
C ALA A 10 -12.94 -3.39 -46.24
N PHE A 11 -13.49 -2.18 -46.28
CA PHE A 11 -13.15 -1.11 -45.32
C PHE A 11 -13.76 -1.33 -43.92
N PHE A 12 -14.89 -2.04 -43.82
CA PHE A 12 -15.51 -2.36 -42.53
C PHE A 12 -14.85 -3.56 -41.81
N TRP A 13 -14.09 -4.39 -42.52
CA TRP A 13 -13.36 -5.52 -41.91
C TRP A 13 -12.00 -5.12 -41.33
N SER A 14 -11.39 -4.02 -41.77
CA SER A 14 -10.13 -3.52 -41.19
C SER A 14 -10.33 -2.63 -39.96
N LEU A 15 -11.51 -2.03 -39.78
CA LEU A 15 -11.81 -1.17 -38.63
C LEU A 15 -12.30 -1.94 -37.38
N GLY A 16 -12.69 -3.20 -37.54
CA GLY A 16 -13.10 -4.08 -36.43
C GLY A 16 -11.96 -4.68 -35.61
N LEU A 17 -10.70 -4.52 -36.06
CA LEU A 17 -9.53 -5.18 -35.45
C LEU A 17 -8.77 -4.32 -34.43
N PHE A 18 -9.22 -3.08 -34.18
CA PHE A 18 -8.52 -2.15 -33.27
C PHE A 18 -9.25 -1.84 -31.95
N VAL A 19 -10.39 -2.47 -31.65
CA VAL A 19 -11.17 -2.21 -30.41
C VAL A 19 -10.91 -3.25 -29.31
N GLY A 20 -10.07 -4.26 -29.57
CA GLY A 20 -9.82 -5.36 -28.64
C GLY A 20 -8.48 -5.34 -27.91
N LEU A 21 -7.65 -4.31 -28.08
CA LEU A 21 -6.41 -4.19 -27.31
C LEU A 21 -6.75 -3.51 -25.99
N SER A 22 -7.29 -4.29 -25.05
CA SER A 22 -7.14 -3.97 -23.64
C SER A 22 -5.66 -3.69 -23.39
N PRO A 23 -5.28 -2.57 -22.74
CA PRO A 23 -3.90 -2.40 -22.31
C PRO A 23 -3.60 -3.56 -21.37
N MET A 24 -2.88 -4.56 -21.86
CA MET A 24 -2.18 -5.47 -20.98
C MET A 24 -1.25 -4.56 -20.20
N ALA A 25 -1.55 -4.37 -18.92
CA ALA A 25 -0.64 -3.75 -17.99
C ALA A 25 0.61 -4.63 -17.98
N PHE A 26 1.59 -4.27 -18.80
CA PHE A 26 2.89 -4.86 -18.71
C PHE A 26 3.39 -4.54 -17.30
N ALA A 27 4.07 -5.53 -16.74
CA ALA A 27 4.90 -5.44 -15.56
C ALA A 27 5.93 -4.29 -15.70
N GLU A 28 5.49 -3.07 -15.44
CA GLU A 28 6.29 -1.86 -15.43
C GLU A 28 6.93 -1.75 -14.04
N ALA A 29 8.24 -1.48 -13.97
CA ALA A 29 8.74 -0.37 -13.17
C ALA A 29 7.92 -0.03 -11.91
N VAL A 30 8.23 -0.50 -10.69
CA VAL A 30 7.56 0.10 -9.51
C VAL A 30 7.74 1.62 -9.59
N SER A 31 6.62 2.33 -9.70
CA SER A 31 6.67 3.73 -10.04
C SER A 31 7.22 4.56 -8.88
N PRO A 32 7.85 5.71 -9.14
CA PRO A 32 8.30 6.60 -8.06
C PRO A 32 7.15 6.99 -7.12
N GLN A 33 5.94 7.14 -7.64
CA GLN A 33 4.72 7.40 -6.87
C GLN A 33 4.33 6.23 -5.98
N GLU A 34 4.41 4.98 -6.44
CA GLU A 34 4.16 3.80 -5.60
C GLU A 34 5.27 3.64 -4.54
N GLN A 35 6.52 3.90 -4.91
CA GLN A 35 7.67 3.77 -4.02
C GLN A 35 7.57 4.67 -2.78
N ILE A 36 7.19 5.94 -2.95
CA ILE A 36 6.98 6.84 -1.80
C ILE A 36 5.83 6.38 -0.90
N GLN A 37 4.77 5.80 -1.47
CA GLN A 37 3.62 5.27 -0.71
C GLN A 37 4.03 4.05 0.14
N ILE A 38 4.83 3.15 -0.44
CA ILE A 38 5.40 1.99 0.25
C ILE A 38 6.26 2.45 1.44
N HIS A 39 7.19 3.38 1.22
CA HIS A 39 8.10 3.83 2.28
C HIS A 39 7.38 4.60 3.39
N ALA A 40 6.34 5.38 3.08
CA ALA A 40 5.52 6.05 4.09
C ALA A 40 4.75 5.05 4.98
N SER A 41 4.18 4.02 4.37
CA SER A 41 3.48 2.95 5.08
C SER A 41 4.44 2.12 5.95
N ARG A 42 5.65 1.84 5.44
CA ARG A 42 6.72 1.16 6.20
C ARG A 42 7.21 1.99 7.38
N ALA A 43 7.48 3.29 7.20
CA ALA A 43 7.91 4.16 8.29
C ALA A 43 6.84 4.22 9.40
N THR A 44 5.56 4.31 9.01
CA THR A 44 4.43 4.25 9.94
C THR A 44 4.35 2.93 10.70
N SER A 45 4.48 1.79 9.99
CA SER A 45 4.53 0.46 10.60
C SER A 45 5.72 0.29 11.54
N SER A 46 6.89 0.86 11.20
CA SER A 46 8.08 0.83 12.06
C SER A 46 7.89 1.60 13.36
N LEU A 47 7.18 2.73 13.35
CA LEU A 47 6.83 3.41 14.58
C LEU A 47 5.90 2.54 15.44
N MET A 48 4.88 1.94 14.84
CA MET A 48 3.93 1.07 15.56
C MET A 48 4.65 -0.12 16.20
N LEU A 49 5.60 -0.75 15.51
CA LEU A 49 6.44 -1.79 16.09
C LEU A 49 7.37 -1.27 17.18
N LEU A 50 8.00 -0.12 16.98
CA LEU A 50 8.86 0.48 18.01
C LEU A 50 8.08 0.67 19.31
N ARG A 51 6.85 1.19 19.23
CA ARG A 51 6.00 1.38 20.41
C ARG A 51 5.47 0.05 20.96
N GLY A 52 4.86 -0.75 20.09
CA GLY A 52 4.17 -1.99 20.44
C GLY A 52 5.06 -3.11 20.97
N GLU A 53 6.35 -3.10 20.60
CA GLU A 53 7.34 -4.10 21.01
C GLU A 53 8.28 -3.58 22.11
N GLY A 54 7.95 -2.45 22.75
CA GLY A 54 8.64 -1.97 23.96
C GLY A 54 9.93 -1.17 23.70
N PHE A 55 9.95 -0.33 22.67
CA PHE A 55 11.02 0.64 22.38
C PHE A 55 12.41 0.01 22.18
N GLN A 56 12.45 -1.17 21.56
CA GLN A 56 13.73 -1.84 21.28
C GLN A 56 14.58 -1.06 20.29
N LYS A 57 15.90 -1.00 20.54
CA LYS A 57 16.87 -0.30 19.68
C LYS A 57 16.82 -0.77 18.22
N THR A 58 16.55 -2.04 17.99
CA THR A 58 16.39 -2.63 16.65
C THR A 58 15.24 -2.00 15.87
N HIS A 59 14.09 -1.80 16.52
CA HIS A 59 12.94 -1.13 15.92
C HIS A 59 13.18 0.36 15.74
N GLN A 60 13.96 1.00 16.63
CA GLN A 60 14.32 2.40 16.49
C GLN A 60 15.21 2.61 15.25
N GLN A 61 16.26 1.79 15.10
CA GLN A 61 17.13 1.81 13.92
C GLN A 61 16.34 1.55 12.64
N ARG A 62 15.36 0.64 12.69
CA ARG A 62 14.49 0.36 11.56
C ARG A 62 13.62 1.56 11.17
N LEU A 63 13.03 2.25 12.14
CA LEU A 63 12.28 3.47 11.89
C LEU A 63 13.16 4.54 11.24
N GLU A 64 14.38 4.75 11.75
CA GLU A 64 15.32 5.70 11.13
C GLU A 64 15.67 5.32 9.68
N ALA A 65 15.89 4.02 9.42
CA ALA A 65 16.17 3.54 8.08
C ALA A 65 14.98 3.73 7.12
N ASP A 66 13.75 3.47 7.58
CA ASP A 66 12.55 3.68 6.78
C ASP A 66 12.28 5.18 6.53
N LEU A 67 12.54 6.05 7.50
CA LEU A 67 12.47 7.50 7.31
C LEU A 67 13.51 8.00 6.30
N ALA A 68 14.73 7.48 6.35
CA ALA A 68 15.76 7.80 5.37
C ALA A 68 15.39 7.29 3.97
N ALA A 69 14.82 6.09 3.86
CA ALA A 69 14.34 5.55 2.60
C ALA A 69 13.18 6.37 2.01
N LEU A 70 12.24 6.81 2.84
CA LEU A 70 11.16 7.73 2.43
C LEU A 70 11.73 9.05 1.90
N ALA A 71 12.68 9.66 2.62
CA ALA A 71 13.33 10.88 2.19
C ALA A 71 14.10 10.70 0.86
N GLY A 72 14.78 9.58 0.67
CA GLY A 72 15.47 9.24 -0.58
C GLY A 72 14.51 9.04 -1.76
N ALA A 73 13.38 8.36 -1.53
CA ALA A 73 12.35 8.18 -2.54
C ALA A 73 11.71 9.53 -2.93
N MET A 74 11.45 10.40 -1.95
CA MET A 74 10.96 11.78 -2.18
C MET A 74 11.92 12.60 -3.06
N GLN A 75 13.24 12.45 -2.87
CA GLN A 75 14.25 13.14 -3.69
C GLN A 75 14.37 12.58 -5.11
N SER A 76 13.95 11.33 -5.31
CA SER A 76 14.01 10.64 -6.60
C SER A 76 12.80 10.93 -7.49
N LEU A 77 11.83 11.73 -7.01
CA LEU A 77 10.66 12.10 -7.78
C LEU A 77 11.06 13.02 -8.95
N PRO A 78 10.61 12.72 -10.19
CA PRO A 78 10.96 13.51 -11.37
C PRO A 78 10.39 14.93 -11.35
N GLN A 79 9.32 15.16 -10.57
CA GLN A 79 8.70 16.47 -10.38
C GLN A 79 8.46 16.72 -8.89
N GLY A 80 8.89 17.87 -8.40
CA GLY A 80 8.58 18.31 -7.04
C GLY A 80 7.14 18.80 -6.93
N SER A 81 6.48 18.49 -5.81
CA SER A 81 5.19 19.09 -5.41
C SER A 81 5.34 19.74 -4.04
N ALA A 82 4.90 21.00 -3.93
CA ALA A 82 4.92 21.73 -2.67
C ALA A 82 3.95 21.08 -1.67
N GLU A 83 2.77 20.68 -2.15
CA GLU A 83 1.73 19.98 -1.37
C GLU A 83 2.28 18.66 -0.84
N LEU A 84 2.95 17.87 -1.67
CA LEU A 84 3.54 16.60 -1.26
C LEU A 84 4.67 16.80 -0.25
N THR A 85 5.47 17.86 -0.42
CA THR A 85 6.55 18.20 0.51
C THR A 85 5.98 18.58 1.88
N ILE A 86 4.89 19.36 1.91
CA ILE A 86 4.18 19.72 3.15
C ILE A 86 3.60 18.46 3.81
N ALA A 87 2.91 17.61 3.04
CA ALA A 87 2.33 16.38 3.55
C ALA A 87 3.41 15.42 4.10
N HIS A 88 4.56 15.32 3.42
CA HIS A 88 5.72 14.56 3.88
C HIS A 88 6.24 15.07 5.22
N GLN A 89 6.42 16.40 5.36
CA GLN A 89 6.85 17.00 6.62
C GLN A 89 5.85 16.77 7.75
N ALA A 90 4.54 16.86 7.47
CA ALA A 90 3.50 16.58 8.44
C ALA A 90 3.55 15.12 8.92
N LEU A 91 3.68 14.15 8.01
CA LEU A 91 3.85 12.74 8.35
C LEU A 91 5.11 12.50 9.18
N VAL A 92 6.27 12.99 8.74
CA VAL A 92 7.53 12.84 9.48
C VAL A 92 7.43 13.46 10.86
N THR A 93 6.78 14.61 10.99
CA THR A 93 6.54 15.26 12.30
C THR A 93 5.74 14.35 13.23
N GLN A 94 4.65 13.74 12.75
CA GLN A 94 3.88 12.80 13.57
C GLN A 94 4.67 11.55 13.94
N LEU A 95 5.49 11.03 13.01
CA LEU A 95 6.35 9.89 13.31
C LEU A 95 7.39 10.21 14.39
N ARG A 96 8.00 11.40 14.32
CA ARG A 96 8.97 11.90 15.31
C ARG A 96 8.31 12.17 16.66
N ASN A 97 7.11 12.72 16.66
CA ASN A 97 6.30 12.90 17.87
C ASN A 97 6.01 11.56 18.55
N GLY A 98 5.63 10.54 17.78
CA GLY A 98 5.41 9.19 18.31
C GLY A 98 6.61 8.58 19.03
N VAL A 99 7.84 8.92 18.58
CA VAL A 99 9.08 8.55 19.25
C VAL A 99 9.33 9.41 20.50
N SER A 100 9.11 10.73 20.41
CA SER A 100 9.42 11.67 21.48
C SER A 100 8.53 11.51 22.71
N TYR A 101 7.32 10.97 22.55
CA TYR A 101 6.45 10.62 23.68
C TYR A 101 7.00 9.48 24.54
N GLY A 102 8.01 8.74 24.07
CA GLY A 102 8.64 7.67 24.84
C GLY A 102 7.75 6.43 25.05
N PRO A 103 8.21 5.44 25.85
CA PRO A 103 7.59 4.12 25.94
C PRO A 103 6.28 4.06 26.71
N GLY A 104 6.00 5.00 27.62
CA GLY A 104 4.75 5.00 28.39
C GLY A 104 3.58 5.48 27.55
N ASP A 105 2.47 4.75 27.56
CA ASP A 105 1.25 5.12 26.83
C ASP A 105 0.56 6.35 27.44
N GLU A 106 0.77 6.59 28.74
CA GLU A 106 0.30 7.79 29.44
C GLU A 106 0.91 9.10 28.90
N ASN A 107 2.05 9.01 28.20
CA ASN A 107 2.72 10.16 27.60
C ASN A 107 2.21 10.47 26.19
N VAL A 108 1.42 9.57 25.60
CA VAL A 108 0.90 9.73 24.25
C VAL A 108 -0.38 10.56 24.28
N PRO A 109 -0.45 11.68 23.54
CA PRO A 109 -1.69 12.43 23.43
C PRO A 109 -2.82 11.55 22.91
N TRP A 110 -4.01 11.69 23.49
CA TRP A 110 -5.19 10.89 23.12
C TRP A 110 -5.47 10.88 21.61
N ARG A 111 -5.29 12.02 20.93
CA ARG A 111 -5.55 12.18 19.49
C ARG A 111 -4.43 11.65 18.60
N PHE A 112 -3.32 11.19 19.16
CA PHE A 112 -2.15 10.79 18.38
C PHE A 112 -2.44 9.71 17.33
N PRO A 113 -3.19 8.62 17.62
CA PRO A 113 -3.52 7.63 16.59
C PRO A 113 -4.32 8.22 15.42
N GLU A 114 -5.26 9.13 15.69
CA GLU A 114 -6.05 9.84 14.67
C GLU A 114 -5.15 10.76 13.83
N ASP A 115 -4.30 11.56 14.48
CA ASP A 115 -3.42 12.51 13.82
C ASP A 115 -2.34 11.81 12.98
N LEU A 116 -1.81 10.67 13.45
CA LEU A 116 -0.90 9.82 12.69
C LEU A 116 -1.60 9.21 11.46
N SER A 117 -2.80 8.65 11.65
CA SER A 117 -3.58 8.07 10.55
C SER A 117 -3.93 9.12 9.50
N ARG A 118 -4.35 10.32 9.93
CA ARG A 118 -4.61 11.46 9.05
C ARG A 118 -3.37 11.87 8.28
N ALA A 119 -2.24 12.10 8.95
CA ALA A 119 -1.02 12.51 8.28
C ALA A 119 -0.52 11.50 7.24
N LEU A 120 -0.65 10.20 7.52
CA LEU A 120 -0.37 9.16 6.53
C LEU A 120 -1.33 9.23 5.34
N ARG A 121 -2.65 9.30 5.60
CA ARG A 121 -3.65 9.36 4.52
C ARG A 121 -3.50 10.59 3.64
N ASP A 122 -3.23 11.75 4.23
CA ASP A 122 -3.01 13.00 3.50
C ASP A 122 -1.78 12.85 2.58
N PHE A 123 -0.67 12.33 3.11
CA PHE A 123 0.52 12.05 2.31
C PHE A 123 0.24 11.08 1.16
N LEU A 124 -0.39 9.94 1.44
CA LEU A 124 -0.70 8.94 0.41
C LEU A 124 -1.67 9.48 -0.64
N SER A 125 -2.67 10.26 -0.22
CA SER A 125 -3.62 10.91 -1.13
C SER A 125 -2.90 11.88 -2.06
N THR A 126 -2.00 12.71 -1.54
CA THR A 126 -1.22 13.64 -2.36
C THR A 126 -0.24 12.91 -3.28
N ALA A 127 0.40 11.84 -2.81
CA ALA A 127 1.28 11.01 -3.64
C ALA A 127 0.57 10.41 -4.85
N ARG A 128 -0.67 9.92 -4.65
CA ARG A 128 -1.51 9.35 -5.73
C ARG A 128 -2.03 10.40 -6.71
N ALA A 129 -2.18 11.64 -6.26
CA ALA A 129 -2.63 12.75 -7.10
C ALA A 129 -1.51 13.30 -8.02
N LEU A 130 -0.28 12.82 -7.89
CA LEU A 130 0.80 13.18 -8.81
C LEU A 130 0.48 12.70 -10.23
N PRO A 131 0.82 13.48 -11.26
CA PRO A 131 0.65 13.07 -12.64
C PRO A 131 1.50 11.85 -12.98
N GLY A 132 1.04 11.05 -13.94
CA GLY A 132 1.78 9.90 -14.47
C GLY A 132 1.59 8.58 -13.72
N ALA A 133 0.69 8.52 -12.74
CA ALA A 133 0.34 7.29 -12.01
C ALA A 133 -0.87 6.53 -12.62
N GLU A 134 -1.53 7.07 -13.65
CA GLU A 134 -2.73 6.47 -14.23
C GLU A 134 -2.44 5.10 -14.87
N GLY A 135 -3.14 4.07 -14.41
CA GLY A 135 -3.03 2.71 -14.96
C GLY A 135 -1.84 1.88 -14.43
N GLN A 136 -0.99 2.45 -13.58
CA GLN A 136 0.08 1.72 -12.91
C GLN A 136 -0.49 0.88 -11.76
N SER A 137 0.12 -0.29 -11.51
CA SER A 137 -0.25 -1.10 -10.35
C SER A 137 0.14 -0.37 -9.06
N GLU A 138 -0.71 -0.51 -8.04
CA GLU A 138 -0.44 -0.04 -6.67
C GLU A 138 -0.42 -1.23 -5.70
N LEU A 139 -0.07 -2.42 -6.18
CA LEU A 139 -0.19 -3.66 -5.42
C LEU A 139 0.63 -3.64 -4.14
N ALA A 140 1.88 -3.22 -4.22
CA ALA A 140 2.74 -3.19 -3.03
C ALA A 140 2.29 -2.09 -2.07
N ALA A 141 1.83 -0.94 -2.58
CA ALA A 141 1.22 0.10 -1.74
C ALA A 141 -0.02 -0.41 -0.99
N LYS A 142 -0.92 -1.14 -1.66
CA LYS A 142 -2.12 -1.76 -1.03
C LYS A 142 -1.75 -2.74 0.08
N VAL A 143 -0.75 -3.58 -0.15
CA VAL A 143 -0.27 -4.57 0.83
C VAL A 143 0.33 -3.89 2.07
N GLU A 144 1.19 -2.88 1.88
CA GLU A 144 1.78 -2.14 3.00
C GLU A 144 0.72 -1.34 3.77
N TYR A 145 -0.27 -0.77 3.07
CA TYR A 145 -1.37 -0.06 3.72
C TYR A 145 -2.25 -1.00 4.56
N LEU A 146 -2.56 -2.20 4.08
CA LEU A 146 -3.25 -3.23 4.89
C LEU A 146 -2.41 -3.64 6.11
N SER A 147 -1.09 -3.74 5.96
CA SER A 147 -0.20 -3.98 7.09
C SER A 147 -0.30 -2.87 8.14
N VAL A 148 -0.34 -1.59 7.71
CA VAL A 148 -0.57 -0.46 8.62
C VAL A 148 -1.92 -0.57 9.33
N GLN A 149 -3.00 -0.90 8.60
CA GLN A 149 -4.32 -1.09 9.22
C GLN A 149 -4.27 -2.18 10.31
N TYR A 150 -3.61 -3.30 10.03
CA TYR A 150 -3.45 -4.41 10.96
C TYR A 150 -2.66 -4.02 12.21
N LEU A 151 -1.50 -3.38 12.02
CA LEU A 151 -0.63 -2.97 13.12
C LEU A 151 -1.27 -1.89 13.98
N SER A 152 -1.92 -0.91 13.36
CA SER A 152 -2.58 0.18 14.09
C SER A 152 -3.69 -0.37 14.96
N ARG A 153 -4.49 -1.30 14.45
CA ARG A 153 -5.54 -1.96 15.23
C ARG A 153 -4.96 -2.82 16.37
N SER A 154 -3.79 -3.43 16.14
CA SER A 154 -3.12 -4.29 17.13
C SER A 154 -2.42 -3.51 18.24
N TYR A 155 -1.81 -2.36 17.94
CA TYR A 155 -0.98 -1.61 18.89
C TYR A 155 -1.58 -0.26 19.34
N LEU A 156 -2.39 0.38 18.50
CA LEU A 156 -3.00 1.69 18.77
C LEU A 156 -4.53 1.62 18.92
N GLY A 157 -5.13 0.44 18.73
CA GLY A 157 -6.56 0.18 18.84
C GLY A 157 -7.38 0.58 17.61
N THR A 158 -7.10 1.72 16.98
CA THR A 158 -7.91 2.18 15.83
C THR A 158 -7.04 2.61 14.65
N PHE A 159 -7.64 2.60 13.46
CA PHE A 159 -7.09 3.22 12.26
C PHE A 159 -8.22 3.84 11.47
N GLU A 160 -8.10 5.12 11.16
CA GLU A 160 -9.08 5.81 10.33
C GLU A 160 -8.66 5.72 8.87
N ILE A 161 -9.43 4.98 8.06
CA ILE A 161 -9.33 4.98 6.59
C ILE A 161 -9.93 6.26 5.98
N ALA A 162 -9.56 6.58 4.74
CA ALA A 162 -10.08 7.74 3.99
C ALA A 162 -11.48 7.45 3.45
N ARG A 163 -12.49 7.38 4.32
CA ARG A 163 -13.89 7.02 3.94
C ARG A 163 -14.47 7.97 2.88
N GLU A 164 -13.96 9.19 2.80
CA GLU A 164 -14.27 10.20 1.80
C GLU A 164 -13.74 9.87 0.39
N GLN A 165 -12.83 8.89 0.27
CA GLN A 165 -12.25 8.40 -1.00
C GLN A 165 -12.53 6.90 -1.23
N PRO A 166 -13.79 6.44 -1.31
CA PRO A 166 -14.11 5.02 -1.38
C PRO A 166 -13.62 4.33 -2.67
N GLY A 167 -13.37 5.12 -3.74
CA GLY A 167 -12.85 4.63 -5.01
C GLY A 167 -11.34 4.34 -5.00
N THR A 168 -10.63 4.68 -3.93
CA THR A 168 -9.18 4.46 -3.80
C THR A 168 -8.92 3.44 -2.71
N TYR A 169 -7.75 2.80 -2.72
CA TYR A 169 -7.40 1.83 -1.69
C TYR A 169 -7.32 2.46 -0.28
N LEU A 170 -7.15 3.79 -0.20
CA LEU A 170 -7.09 4.54 1.06
C LEU A 170 -8.43 4.54 1.80
N GLY A 171 -9.55 4.44 1.07
CA GLY A 171 -10.89 4.36 1.65
C GLY A 171 -11.40 2.93 1.86
N GLN A 172 -10.53 1.93 1.67
CA GLN A 172 -10.92 0.52 1.63
C GLN A 172 -10.27 -0.28 2.76
N ASP A 173 -11.01 -1.27 3.24
CA ASP A 173 -10.57 -2.23 4.25
C ASP A 173 -10.18 -3.58 3.62
N GLU A 174 -9.84 -4.57 4.45
CA GLU A 174 -9.44 -5.91 3.99
C GLU A 174 -10.50 -6.61 3.13
N ARG A 175 -11.78 -6.29 3.28
CA ARG A 175 -12.85 -6.96 2.53
C ARG A 175 -12.83 -6.60 1.06
N LEU A 176 -12.37 -5.39 0.74
CA LEU A 176 -12.25 -4.89 -0.63
C LEU A 176 -10.82 -5.06 -1.15
N LEU A 177 -9.81 -4.82 -0.31
CA LEU A 177 -8.41 -4.88 -0.73
C LEU A 177 -7.91 -6.31 -0.92
N LEU A 178 -8.30 -7.29 -0.10
CA LEU A 178 -7.82 -8.66 -0.27
C LEU A 178 -8.27 -9.27 -1.61
N PRO A 179 -9.55 -9.20 -2.03
CA PRO A 179 -9.96 -9.68 -3.34
C PRO A 179 -9.31 -8.91 -4.50
N ALA A 180 -9.09 -7.60 -4.35
CA ALA A 180 -8.41 -6.81 -5.38
C ALA A 180 -6.96 -7.27 -5.59
N ILE A 181 -6.20 -7.47 -4.50
CA ILE A 181 -4.83 -7.99 -4.55
C ILE A 181 -4.81 -9.44 -5.07
N ASP A 182 -5.76 -10.28 -4.65
CA ASP A 182 -5.93 -11.63 -5.18
C ASP A 182 -6.06 -11.61 -6.72
N SER A 183 -6.89 -10.70 -7.25
CA SER A 183 -7.11 -10.56 -8.69
C SER A 183 -5.87 -10.10 -9.44
N GLU A 184 -5.14 -9.10 -8.92
CA GLU A 184 -3.90 -8.62 -9.54
C GLU A 184 -2.80 -9.70 -9.55
N LEU A 185 -2.64 -10.45 -8.46
CA LEU A 185 -1.66 -11.54 -8.39
C LEU A 185 -2.02 -12.74 -9.29
N GLN A 186 -3.31 -12.98 -9.50
CA GLN A 186 -3.79 -14.02 -10.42
C GLN A 186 -3.54 -13.63 -11.88
N ALA A 187 -3.61 -12.34 -12.24
CA ALA A 187 -3.30 -11.88 -13.59
C ALA A 187 -1.83 -12.13 -13.99
N LEU A 188 -0.93 -12.31 -13.02
CA LEU A 188 0.49 -12.66 -13.26
C LEU A 188 0.71 -14.14 -13.57
N LYS A 189 -0.30 -15.00 -13.34
CA LYS A 189 -0.19 -16.47 -13.36
C LYS A 189 0.13 -17.06 -14.74
N ASP A 190 -0.07 -16.30 -15.81
CA ASP A 190 0.28 -16.72 -17.17
C ASP A 190 1.81 -16.77 -17.39
N GLN A 191 2.60 -16.22 -16.47
CA GLN A 191 4.05 -16.30 -16.47
C GLN A 191 4.48 -17.44 -15.53
N SER A 192 4.97 -18.57 -16.07
CA SER A 192 5.51 -19.71 -15.30
C SER A 192 6.84 -19.39 -14.60
N ASP A 193 6.93 -18.22 -13.97
CA ASP A 193 8.10 -17.70 -13.30
C ASP A 193 8.16 -18.20 -11.83
N PRO A 194 9.25 -18.86 -11.41
CA PRO A 194 9.47 -19.23 -10.02
C PRO A 194 9.35 -18.05 -9.03
N GLN A 195 9.67 -16.82 -9.45
CA GLN A 195 9.53 -15.61 -8.63
C GLN A 195 8.06 -15.27 -8.37
N VAL A 196 7.19 -15.37 -9.38
CA VAL A 196 5.74 -15.18 -9.24
C VAL A 196 5.15 -16.24 -8.30
N THR A 197 5.58 -17.51 -8.43
CA THR A 197 5.13 -18.59 -7.53
C THR A 197 5.52 -18.32 -6.07
N LYS A 198 6.75 -17.86 -5.83
CA LYS A 198 7.22 -17.49 -4.49
C LYS A 198 6.43 -16.29 -3.93
N LEU A 199 6.11 -15.31 -4.77
CA LEU A 199 5.31 -14.15 -4.39
C LEU A 199 3.90 -14.58 -3.95
N GLN A 200 3.23 -15.42 -4.75
CA GLN A 200 1.91 -15.96 -4.42
C GLN A 200 1.91 -16.79 -3.12
N THR A 201 2.99 -17.54 -2.86
CA THR A 201 3.15 -18.29 -1.62
C THR A 201 3.28 -17.37 -0.40
N ARG A 202 4.02 -16.25 -0.52
CA ARG A 202 4.09 -15.25 0.56
C ARG A 202 2.76 -14.57 0.77
N TRP A 203 2.06 -14.26 -0.32
CA TRP A 203 0.74 -13.66 -0.26
C TRP A 203 -0.27 -14.55 0.45
N SER A 204 -0.33 -15.86 0.15
CA SER A 204 -1.32 -16.75 0.76
C SER A 204 -1.24 -16.77 2.30
N TYR A 205 -0.02 -16.74 2.85
CA TYR A 205 0.21 -16.60 4.29
C TYR A 205 -0.27 -15.24 4.80
N LEU A 206 0.19 -14.15 4.17
CA LEU A 206 -0.13 -12.80 4.60
C LEU A 206 -1.64 -12.51 4.53
N ARG A 207 -2.28 -12.95 3.46
CA ARG A 207 -3.72 -12.86 3.22
C ARG A 207 -4.52 -13.50 4.34
N ALA A 208 -4.10 -14.66 4.85
CA ALA A 208 -4.77 -15.33 5.97
C ALA A 208 -4.73 -14.48 7.25
N ALA A 209 -3.60 -13.85 7.53
CA ALA A 209 -3.47 -12.96 8.69
C ALA A 209 -4.30 -11.67 8.53
N LEU A 210 -4.23 -11.04 7.36
CA LEU A 210 -4.96 -9.80 7.08
C LEU A 210 -6.49 -10.01 7.04
N ALA A 211 -6.96 -11.17 6.57
CA ALA A 211 -8.38 -11.52 6.59
C ALA A 211 -8.95 -11.64 8.01
N ASP A 212 -8.09 -11.83 9.01
CA ASP A 212 -8.49 -11.97 10.42
C ASP A 212 -8.71 -10.61 11.11
N MET A 213 -8.35 -9.49 10.47
CA MET A 213 -8.33 -8.13 11.04
C MET A 213 -9.69 -7.63 11.55
N ASN A 214 -10.81 -8.13 11.01
CA ASN A 214 -12.18 -7.82 11.43
C ASN A 214 -12.46 -6.31 11.55
N SER A 215 -12.17 -5.54 10.50
CA SER A 215 -12.20 -4.06 10.54
C SER A 215 -13.58 -3.46 10.81
N GLN A 216 -14.65 -4.22 10.60
CA GLN A 216 -16.04 -3.78 10.81
C GLN A 216 -16.48 -3.84 12.27
N SER A 217 -15.69 -4.45 13.15
CA SER A 217 -16.00 -4.56 14.57
C SER A 217 -15.16 -3.59 15.41
N ASN A 218 -15.82 -2.91 16.34
CA ASN A 218 -15.15 -2.10 17.37
C ASN A 218 -14.54 -2.95 18.50
N THR A 219 -14.76 -4.27 18.53
CA THR A 219 -14.37 -5.14 19.64
C THR A 219 -12.87 -5.47 19.73
N LEU A 220 -12.02 -4.90 18.85
CA LEU A 220 -10.57 -5.19 18.70
C LEU A 220 -10.21 -6.69 18.61
N GLN A 221 -11.20 -7.56 18.47
CA GLN A 221 -11.03 -9.01 18.35
C GLN A 221 -10.92 -9.37 16.88
N SER A 222 -10.00 -10.29 16.60
CA SER A 222 -9.89 -10.90 15.29
C SER A 222 -11.08 -11.83 15.00
N VAL A 223 -11.33 -12.14 13.73
CA VAL A 223 -12.45 -13.03 13.32
C VAL A 223 -12.31 -14.41 13.96
N SER A 224 -11.08 -14.92 14.01
CA SER A 224 -10.72 -16.24 14.54
C SER A 224 -10.58 -16.30 16.06
N GLY A 225 -10.51 -15.14 16.72
CA GLY A 225 -10.10 -15.01 18.12
C GLY A 225 -8.62 -15.36 18.39
N ARG A 226 -7.82 -15.62 17.34
CA ARG A 226 -6.40 -15.98 17.41
C ARG A 226 -5.59 -15.14 16.41
N PRO A 227 -5.39 -13.84 16.70
CA PRO A 227 -4.68 -12.96 15.78
C PRO A 227 -3.22 -13.39 15.62
N PHE A 228 -2.67 -13.17 14.42
CA PHE A 228 -1.24 -13.31 14.18
C PHE A 228 -0.47 -12.22 14.93
N ALA A 229 0.75 -12.55 15.39
CA ALA A 229 1.63 -11.55 15.99
C ALA A 229 1.91 -10.41 14.99
N PRO A 230 1.71 -9.13 15.35
CA PRO A 230 1.77 -8.05 14.36
C PRO A 230 3.18 -7.87 13.75
N ILE A 231 4.24 -8.12 14.52
CA ILE A 231 5.62 -8.20 14.01
C ILE A 231 5.80 -9.24 12.90
N THR A 232 5.04 -10.35 12.95
CA THR A 232 5.08 -11.38 11.91
C THR A 232 4.36 -10.88 10.66
N VAL A 233 3.19 -10.24 10.81
CA VAL A 233 2.46 -9.65 9.69
C VAL A 233 3.31 -8.61 8.95
N ASP A 234 3.91 -7.66 9.66
CA ASP A 234 4.80 -6.64 9.08
C ASP A 234 6.01 -7.27 8.35
N ARG A 235 6.65 -8.29 8.95
CA ARG A 235 7.78 -8.97 8.32
C ARG A 235 7.37 -9.62 6.99
N HIS A 236 6.21 -10.27 6.95
CA HIS A 236 5.73 -10.94 5.75
C HIS A 236 5.27 -9.94 4.69
N ALA A 237 4.58 -8.85 5.07
CA ALA A 237 4.20 -7.77 4.18
C ALA A 237 5.43 -7.18 3.48
N ARG A 238 6.44 -6.76 4.26
CA ARG A 238 7.66 -6.17 3.69
C ARG A 238 8.46 -7.15 2.85
N SER A 239 8.52 -8.42 3.25
CA SER A 239 9.24 -9.41 2.46
C SER A 239 8.54 -9.69 1.13
N MET A 240 7.22 -9.59 1.07
CA MET A 240 6.45 -9.73 -0.16
C MET A 240 6.63 -8.50 -1.05
N THR A 241 6.47 -7.30 -0.50
CA THR A 241 6.60 -6.06 -1.28
C THR A 241 8.04 -5.77 -1.69
N ALA A 242 9.05 -6.15 -0.91
CA ALA A 242 10.44 -6.09 -1.34
C ALA A 242 10.73 -7.05 -2.51
N GLN A 243 10.06 -8.20 -2.55
CA GLN A 243 10.15 -9.10 -3.69
C GLN A 243 9.45 -8.51 -4.92
N TRP A 244 8.26 -7.93 -4.74
CA TRP A 244 7.56 -7.19 -5.80
C TRP A 244 8.43 -6.11 -6.43
N MET A 245 9.00 -5.22 -5.61
CA MET A 245 9.88 -4.13 -6.05
C MET A 245 11.20 -4.59 -6.69
N ALA A 246 11.59 -5.86 -6.49
CA ALA A 246 12.78 -6.42 -7.13
C ALA A 246 12.45 -7.08 -8.49
N MET A 247 11.18 -7.42 -8.72
CA MET A 247 10.69 -8.02 -9.96
C MET A 247 10.34 -6.98 -11.01
N PHE A 248 9.88 -5.80 -10.57
CA PHE A 248 9.39 -4.72 -11.41
C PHE A 248 10.17 -3.44 -11.09
#